data_AF-A0A9P7G106-F1
#
_entry.id   AF-A0A9P7G106-F1
#
_cell.length_a   1.000
_cell.length_b   1.000
_cell.length_c   1.000
_cell.angle_alpha   90.00
_cell.angle_beta   90.00
_cell.angle_gamma   90.00
#
_symmetry.space_group_name_H-M   'P 1'
#
loop_
_entity.id
_entity.type
_entity.pdbx_description
1 polymer ?
#
loop_
_entity_poly.entity_id
_entity_poly.type
_entity_poly.pdbx_seq_one_letter_code
_entity_poly.pdbx_strand_id
1 'polypeptide(L)' 'MKEFFSAYGKVVDATVMVDRESGRSKGFGFVTYEDASNADQLVAKMGLILDDKQAYAIL' A
#
# COMPACT_ATOMS: atom_id res chain seq x y z
N MET A 1 4.33 -3.33 -5.47
CA MET A 1 3.55 -2.29 -4.75
C MET A 1 2.52 -1.64 -5.67
N LYS A 2 2.90 -0.77 -6.63
CA LYS A 2 1.94 -0.03 -7.47
C LYS A 2 0.94 -0.92 -8.20
N GLU A 3 1.40 -1.97 -8.89
CA GLU A 3 0.52 -2.90 -9.61
C GLU A 3 -0.53 -3.57 -8.73
N PHE A 4 -0.16 -4.00 -7.52
CA PHE A 4 -1.08 -4.60 -6.57
C PHE A 4 -2.20 -3.62 -6.18
N PHE A 5 -1.82 -2.38 -5.88
CA PHE A 5 -2.78 -1.35 -5.45
C PHE A 5 -3.60 -0.76 -6.61
N SER A 6 -3.11 -0.85 -7.85
CA SER A 6 -3.86 -0.47 -9.05
C SER A 6 -5.16 -1.26 -9.24
N ALA A 7 -5.28 -2.44 -8.63
CA ALA A 7 -6.53 -3.22 -8.65
C ALA A 7 -7.68 -2.55 -7.86
N TYR A 8 -7.36 -1.60 -6.98
CA TYR A 8 -8.31 -0.92 -6.11
C TYR A 8 -8.63 0.50 -6.58
N GLY A 9 -7.90 1.02 -7.57
CA GLY A 9 -8.05 2.39 -8.03
C GLY A 9 -6.83 2.88 -8.78
N LYS A 10 -6.95 4.06 -9.37
CA LYS A 10 -5.81 4.70 -10.03
C LYS A 10 -4.81 5.21 -8.98
N VAL A 11 -3.64 4.58 -8.94
CA VAL A 11 -2.56 4.92 -8.02
C VAL A 11 -1.70 6.06 -8.60
N VAL A 12 -1.63 7.17 -7.87
CA VAL A 12 -0.72 8.28 -8.14
C VAL A 12 0.69 7.87 -7.73
N ASP A 13 0.86 7.49 -6.46
CA ASP A 13 2.15 7.07 -5.90
C ASP A 13 2.01 5.82 -5.02
N ALA A 14 3.06 5.00 -4.97
CA ALA A 14 3.13 3.86 -4.06
C ALA A 14 4.59 3.61 -3.67
N THR A 15 4.93 3.94 -2.43
CA THR A 15 6.31 3.93 -1.93
C THR A 15 6.45 3.02 -0.72
N VAL A 16 7.43 2.12 -0.75
CA VAL A 16 7.83 1.30 0.40
C VAL A 16 8.94 2.03 1.14
N MET A 17 8.80 2.17 2.46
CA MET A 17 9.85 2.76 3.26
C MET A 17 10.96 1.74 3.48
N VAL A 18 12.16 2.10 3.03
CA VAL A 18 13.37 1.29 3.18
C VAL A 18 14.38 2.01 4.05
N ASP A 19 15.15 1.25 4.79
CA ASP A 19 16.35 1.73 5.47
C ASP A 19 17.41 2.12 4.44
N ARG A 20 17.98 3.33 4.55
CA ARG A 20 18.87 3.90 3.52
C ARG A 20 20.25 3.25 3.49
N GLU A 21 20.71 2.72 4.63
CA GLU A 21 22.03 2.10 4.74
C GLU A 21 22.00 0.62 4.32
N SER A 22 21.01 -0.13 4.81
CA SER A 22 20.89 -1.57 4.55
C SER A 22 20.00 -1.93 3.35
N GLY A 23 19.20 -1.00 2.83
CA GLY A 23 18.24 -1.24 1.75
C GLY A 23 17.04 -2.10 2.16
N ARG A 24 16.92 -2.50 3.43
CA ARG A 24 15.85 -3.38 3.90
C ARG A 24 14.54 -2.62 4.07
N SER A 25 13.41 -3.27 3.74
CA SER A 25 12.08 -2.72 4.01
C SER A 25 11.87 -2.53 5.51
N LYS A 26 11.27 -1.40 5.89
CA LYS A 26 10.85 -1.09 7.26
C LYS A 26 9.50 -1.70 7.63
N GLY A 27 8.87 -2.46 6.72
CA GLY A 27 7.59 -3.13 6.96
C GLY A 27 6.36 -2.22 6.82
N PHE A 28 6.52 -1.03 6.26
CA PHE A 28 5.41 -0.13 5.94
C PHE A 28 5.68 0.67 4.68
N GLY A 29 4.62 1.25 4.12
CA GLY A 29 4.67 2.07 2.93
C GLY A 29 3.44 2.95 2.83
N PHE A 30 3.44 3.82 1.83
CA PHE A 30 2.35 4.75 1.55
C PHE A 30 1.82 4.49 0.14
N VAL A 31 0.51 4.63 -0.02
CA VAL A 31 -0.16 4.55 -1.32
C VAL A 31 -1.08 5.76 -1.43
N THR A 32 -0.91 6.52 -2.51
CA THR A 32 -1.73 7.69 -2.82
C THR A 32 -2.58 7.38 -4.03
N TYR A 33 -3.89 7.44 -3.88
CA TYR A 33 -4.85 7.30 -4.98
C TYR A 33 -5.22 8.66 -5.57
N GLU A 34 -5.69 8.65 -6.81
CA GLU A 34 -6.25 9.86 -7.44
C GLU A 34 -7.58 10.27 -6.79
N ASP A 35 -8.37 9.30 -6.33
CA ASP A 35 -9.65 9.50 -5.66
C ASP A 35 -9.60 8.89 -4.24
N ALA A 36 -10.03 9.69 -3.26
CA ALA A 36 -10.01 9.31 -1.84
C ALA A 36 -10.91 8.10 -1.53
N SER A 37 -12.00 7.92 -2.28
CA SER A 37 -12.92 6.79 -2.09
C SER A 37 -12.26 5.43 -2.36
N ASN A 38 -11.19 5.38 -3.15
CA ASN A 38 -10.39 4.18 -3.37
C ASN A 38 -9.55 3.82 -2.14
N ALA A 39 -9.08 4.82 -1.40
CA ALA A 39 -8.39 4.61 -0.13
C ALA A 39 -9.37 4.07 0.93
N ASP A 40 -10.57 4.66 1.03
CA ASP A 40 -11.61 4.21 1.96
C ASP A 40 -11.99 2.73 1.73
N GLN A 41 -12.17 2.33 0.47
CA GLN A 41 -12.46 0.94 0.09
C GLN A 41 -11.34 -0.03 0.49
N LEU A 42 -10.08 0.40 0.33
CA LEU A 42 -8.92 -0.40 0.70
C LEU A 42 -8.84 -0.61 2.22
N VAL A 43 -9.12 0.43 3.01
CA VAL A 43 -9.09 0.37 4.48
C VAL A 43 -10.24 -0.47 5.04
N ALA A 44 -11.41 -0.45 4.38
CA ALA A 44 -12.53 -1.31 4.75
C ALA A 44 -12.27 -2.81 4.51
N LYS A 45 -11.22 -3.17 3.75
CA LYS A 45 -10.87 -4.56 3.47
C LYS A 45 -10.13 -5.20 4.63
N MET A 46 -10.65 -6.33 5.10
CA MET A 46 -9.95 -7.20 6.04
C MET A 46 -9.08 -8.23 5.29
N GLY A 47 -7.91 -8.54 5.86
CA GLY A 47 -7.07 -9.63 5.37
C GLY A 47 -6.33 -9.34 4.06
N LEU A 48 -5.86 -8.11 3.86
CA LEU A 48 -4.97 -7.79 2.74
C LEU A 48 -3.70 -8.65 2.86
N ILE A 49 -3.31 -9.28 1.74
CA ILE A 49 -2.07 -10.04 1.62
C ILE A 49 -1.23 -9.37 0.53
N LEU A 50 -0.02 -8.95 0.90
CA LEU A 50 0.96 -8.35 0.02
C LEU A 50 2.27 -9.14 0.15
N ASP A 51 2.78 -9.67 -0.96
CA ASP A 51 3.99 -10.50 -1.00
C ASP A 51 3.99 -11.62 0.07
N ASP A 52 2.90 -12.37 0.12
CA ASP A 52 2.61 -13.46 1.08
C ASP A 52 2.57 -13.04 2.56
N LYS A 53 2.54 -11.74 2.84
CA LYS A 53 2.45 -11.19 4.19
C LYS A 53 1.13 -10.48 4.40
N GLN A 54 0.56 -10.66 5.59
CA GLN A 54 -0.62 -9.91 5.98
C GLN A 54 -0.26 -8.43 6.12
N ALA A 55 -1.03 -7.59 5.45
CA ALA A 55 -0.90 -6.14 5.45
C ALA A 55 -2.13 -5.50 6.10
N TYR A 56 -1.91 -4.34 6.71
CA TYR A 56 -2.95 -3.52 7.32
C TYR A 56 -2.95 -2.16 6.63
N ALA A 57 -4.13 -1.70 6.23
CA ALA A 57 -4.32 -0.38 5.65
C ALA A 57 -5.04 0.50 6.67
N ILE A 58 -4.56 1.74 6.80
CA ILE A 58 -5.14 2.80 7.63
C ILE A 58 -5.17 4.09 6.81
N LEU A 59 -6.16 4.95 7.07
CA LEU A 59 -6.30 6.27 6.44
C LEU A 59 -5.47 7.32 7.16
#